data_AF-A1HNN9-F1
#
_entry.id   AF-A1HNN9-F1
#
_cell.length_a   1.000
_cell.length_b   1.000
_cell.length_c   1.000
_cell.angle_alpha   90.00
_cell.angle_beta   90.00
_cell.angle_gamma   90.00
#
_symmetry.space_group_name_H-M   'P 1'
#
loop_
_entity.id
_entity.type
_entity.pdbx_description
1 polymer ?
#
loop_
_entity_poly.entity_id
_entity_poly.type
_entity_poly.pdbx_seq_one_letter_code
_entity_poly.pdbx_strand_id
1 'polypeptide(L)'
;MAILEKGFDDAIAVLALPGKYRKRLRTESGIERLNKEIRRRERVIRIFPNRASALRLIGALLMELTTNGQAVKKYLDMAEYWDWRERQAHAADNKIVKIC
;
A
#
# COMPACT_ATOMS: atom_id res chain seq x y z
N MET A 1 -22.56 -4.73 -13.21
CA MET A 1 -22.37 -3.77 -12.10
C MET A 1 -22.04 -4.43 -10.75
N ALA A 2 -22.38 -5.71 -10.54
CA ALA A 2 -22.19 -6.40 -9.25
C ALA A 2 -20.78 -6.37 -8.63
N ILE A 3 -19.71 -6.24 -9.41
CA ILE A 3 -18.34 -6.15 -8.88
C ILE A 3 -18.10 -4.81 -8.19
N LEU A 4 -18.61 -3.72 -8.77
CA LEU A 4 -18.44 -2.38 -8.24
C LEU A 4 -19.27 -2.17 -6.97
N GLU A 5 -20.50 -2.69 -6.96
CA GLU A 5 -21.39 -2.63 -5.78
C GLU A 5 -20.79 -3.41 -4.60
N LYS A 6 -20.23 -4.61 -4.84
CA LYS A 6 -19.60 -5.41 -3.78
C LYS A 6 -18.32 -4.78 -3.23
N GLY A 7 -17.54 -4.10 -4.07
CA GLY A 7 -16.28 -3.45 -3.67
C GLY A 7 -16.42 -1.99 -3.28
N PHE A 8 -17.65 -1.45 -3.26
CA PHE A 8 -17.87 -0.01 -3.04
C PHE A 8 -17.37 0.42 -1.66
N ASP A 9 -17.79 -0.29 -0.61
CA ASP A 9 -17.42 0.01 0.78
C ASP A 9 -15.91 -0.05 1.00
N ASP A 10 -15.24 -1.04 0.42
CA ASP A 10 -13.79 -1.18 0.46
C ASP A 10 -13.09 -0.04 -0.28
N ALA A 11 -13.61 0.37 -1.44
CA ALA A 11 -13.02 1.42 -2.26
C ALA A 11 -13.14 2.80 -1.59
N ILE A 12 -14.22 3.07 -0.85
CA ILE A 12 -14.43 4.34 -0.15
C ILE A 12 -13.76 4.39 1.23
N ALA A 13 -13.34 3.26 1.81
CA ALA A 13 -12.71 3.22 3.13
C ALA A 13 -11.49 4.16 3.25
N VAL A 14 -10.74 4.34 2.16
CA VAL A 14 -9.58 5.25 2.10
C VAL A 14 -9.95 6.72 2.35
N LEU A 15 -11.22 7.09 2.14
CA LEU A 15 -11.73 8.44 2.39
C LEU A 15 -11.79 8.79 3.87
N ALA A 16 -11.90 7.80 4.77
CA ALA A 16 -11.86 8.02 6.22
C ALA A 16 -10.47 8.40 6.74
N LEU A 17 -9.41 8.17 5.96
CA LEU A 17 -8.02 8.41 6.37
C LEU A 17 -7.59 9.87 6.22
N PRO A 18 -6.55 10.33 6.95
CA PRO A 18 -5.99 11.67 6.76
C PRO A 18 -5.46 11.87 5.34
N GLY A 19 -5.49 13.11 4.85
CA GLY A 19 -5.14 13.44 3.47
C GLY A 19 -3.76 12.96 3.02
N LYS A 20 -2.77 12.94 3.93
CA LYS A 20 -1.41 12.43 3.69
C LYS A 20 -1.41 10.94 3.31
N TYR A 21 -2.23 10.12 3.96
CA TYR A 21 -2.35 8.69 3.70
C TYR A 21 -3.22 8.41 2.50
N ARG A 22 -4.34 9.14 2.38
CA ARG A 22 -5.26 9.02 1.24
C ARG A 22 -4.57 9.22 -0.10
N LYS A 23 -3.71 10.25 -0.21
CA LYS A 23 -2.98 10.54 -1.45
C LYS A 23 -2.06 9.38 -1.86
N ARG A 24 -1.41 8.72 -0.89
CA ARG A 24 -0.46 7.62 -1.14
C ARG A 24 -1.19 6.32 -1.46
N LEU A 25 -2.22 5.97 -0.67
CA LEU A 25 -2.98 4.73 -0.81
C LEU A 25 -3.89 4.72 -2.06
N ARG A 26 -4.38 5.88 -2.49
CA ARG A 26 -5.15 6.01 -3.74
C ARG A 26 -4.29 5.78 -4.99
N THR A 27 -2.97 5.95 -4.89
CA THR A 27 -2.07 5.86 -6.05
C THR A 27 -1.34 4.53 -6.08
N GLU A 28 -1.53 3.74 -7.14
CA GLU A 28 -0.83 2.47 -7.35
C GLU A 28 0.59 2.63 -7.91
N SER A 29 1.11 3.86 -7.99
CA SER A 29 2.34 4.20 -8.71
C SER A 29 3.57 3.38 -8.32
N GLY A 30 3.69 2.98 -7.05
CA GLY A 30 4.77 2.10 -6.57
C GLY A 30 4.62 0.66 -7.05
N ILE A 31 3.40 0.11 -6.99
CA ILE A 31 3.09 -1.26 -7.40
C ILE A 31 3.18 -1.37 -8.92
N GLU A 32 2.66 -0.40 -9.66
CA GLU A 32 2.79 -0.33 -11.12
C GLU A 32 4.26 -0.29 -11.56
N ARG A 33 5.10 0.51 -10.87
CA ARG A 33 6.54 0.57 -11.15
C ARG A 33 7.22 -0.78 -10.90
N LEU A 34 6.89 -1.43 -9.78
CA LEU A 34 7.40 -2.77 -9.46
C LEU A 34 6.97 -3.80 -10.53
N ASN A 35 5.69 -3.80 -10.91
CA ASN A 35 5.16 -4.71 -11.93
C ASN A 35 5.79 -4.49 -13.30
N LYS A 36 6.04 -3.23 -13.69
CA LYS A 36 6.78 -2.90 -14.92
C LYS A 36 8.19 -3.47 -14.90
N GLU A 37 8.90 -3.35 -13.78
CA GLU A 37 10.26 -3.87 -13.65
C GLU A 37 10.31 -5.41 -13.63
N ILE A 38 9.34 -6.06 -12.97
CA ILE A 38 9.17 -7.52 -13.05
C ILE A 38 8.96 -7.95 -14.50
N ARG A 39 8.02 -7.33 -15.23
CA ARG A 39 7.77 -7.65 -16.65
C ARG A 39 8.98 -7.37 -17.54
N ARG A 40 9.77 -6.34 -17.24
CA ARG A 40 11.01 -6.03 -17.98
C ARG A 40 12.04 -7.15 -17.84
N ARG A 41 12.24 -7.68 -16.63
CA ARG A 41 13.18 -8.78 -16.36
C ARG A 41 12.67 -10.14 -16.84
N GLU A 42 11.36 -10.37 -16.73
CA GLU A 42 10.69 -11.55 -17.28
C GLU A 42 10.88 -11.65 -18.81
N ARG A 43 10.79 -10.52 -19.53
CA ARG A 43 10.91 -10.49 -21.00
C ARG A 43 12.23 -11.08 -21.52
N VAL A 44 13.31 -11.02 -20.73
CA VAL A 44 14.61 -11.58 -21.07
C VAL A 44 14.62 -13.11 -20.90
N ILE A 45 13.96 -13.61 -19.84
CA ILE A 45 13.97 -15.04 -19.47
C ILE A 45 13.01 -15.86 -20.35
N ARG A 46 11.88 -15.26 -20.76
CA ARG A 46 10.80 -15.86 -21.59
C ARG A 46 10.04 -17.03 -20.94
N ILE A 47 10.73 -18.05 -20.44
CA ILE A 47 10.13 -19.25 -19.81
C ILE A 47 10.94 -19.61 -18.56
N PHE A 48 10.27 -19.73 -17.42
CA PHE A 48 10.92 -20.19 -16.19
C PHE A 48 10.93 -21.72 -16.11
N PRO A 49 12.06 -22.33 -15.73
CA PRO A 49 12.15 -23.79 -15.60
C PRO A 49 11.39 -24.33 -14.39
N ASN A 50 11.14 -23.50 -13.37
CA ASN A 50 10.32 -23.84 -12.20
C ASN A 50 9.90 -22.57 -11.43
N ARG A 51 8.96 -22.72 -10.49
CA ARG A 51 8.45 -21.62 -9.64
C ARG A 51 9.54 -21.01 -8.75
N ALA A 52 10.50 -21.80 -8.27
CA ALA A 52 11.57 -21.31 -7.40
C ALA A 52 12.49 -20.32 -8.13
N SER A 53 12.75 -20.52 -9.43
CA SER A 53 13.52 -19.58 -10.24
C SER A 53 12.83 -18.22 -10.39
N ALA A 54 11.50 -18.22 -10.56
CA ALA A 54 10.72 -16.97 -10.59
C ALA A 54 10.78 -16.23 -9.24
N LEU A 55 10.64 -16.97 -8.13
CA LEU A 55 10.75 -16.39 -6.78
C LEU A 55 12.13 -15.79 -6.52
N ARG A 56 13.21 -16.44 -6.98
CA ARG A 56 14.58 -15.89 -6.85
C ARG A 56 14.75 -14.59 -7.61
N LEU A 57 14.20 -14.46 -8.82
CA LEU A 57 14.25 -13.23 -9.59
C LEU A 57 13.54 -12.08 -8.88
N ILE A 58 12.30 -12.34 -8.41
CA ILE A 58 11.52 -11.34 -7.69
C ILE A 58 12.22 -10.95 -6.39
N GLY A 59 12.74 -11.93 -5.65
CA GLY A 59 13.52 -11.68 -4.43
C GLY A 59 14.76 -10.83 -4.67
N ALA A 60 15.53 -11.13 -5.71
CA ALA A 60 16.71 -10.34 -6.10
C ALA A 60 16.33 -8.90 -6.49
N LEU A 61 15.24 -8.71 -7.24
CA LEU A 61 14.71 -7.38 -7.57
C LEU A 61 14.30 -6.61 -6.31
N LEU A 62 13.60 -7.25 -5.38
CA LEU A 62 13.18 -6.59 -4.13
C LEU A 62 14.39 -6.18 -3.28
N MET A 63 15.40 -7.05 -3.18
CA MET A 63 16.67 -6.72 -2.50
C MET A 63 17.32 -5.51 -3.15
N GLU A 64 17.46 -5.49 -4.48
CA GLU A 64 18.04 -4.37 -5.23
C GLU A 64 17.27 -3.06 -5.00
N LEU A 65 15.94 -3.09 -5.01
CA LEU A 65 15.11 -1.92 -4.73
C LEU A 65 15.31 -1.38 -3.30
N THR A 66 15.53 -2.29 -2.34
CA THR A 66 15.79 -1.91 -0.95
C THR A 66 17.18 -1.32 -0.77
N THR A 67 18.21 -1.91 -1.38
CA THR A 67 19.61 -1.48 -1.29
C THR A 67 19.86 -0.16 -2.05
N ASN A 68 19.24 0.02 -3.23
CA ASN A 68 19.47 1.20 -4.09
C ASN A 68 18.71 2.46 -3.64
N GLY A 69 18.26 2.54 -2.39
CA GLY A 69 17.67 3.75 -1.86
C GLY A 69 16.21 4.02 -2.27
N GLN A 70 15.61 3.20 -3.14
CA GLN A 70 14.19 3.37 -3.49
C GLN A 70 13.24 3.07 -2.32
N ALA A 71 13.72 2.35 -1.31
CA ALA A 71 13.01 2.08 -0.05
C ALA A 71 13.40 3.02 1.12
N VAL A 72 14.34 3.96 0.94
CA VAL A 72 14.99 4.68 2.07
C VAL A 72 14.11 5.76 2.72
N LYS A 73 13.02 6.19 2.08
CA LYS A 73 11.99 7.00 2.75
C LYS A 73 10.81 6.10 3.11
N LYS A 74 10.45 6.05 4.40
CA LYS A 74 9.24 5.37 4.89
C LYS A 74 8.06 5.68 3.97
N TYR A 75 7.63 4.68 3.19
CA TYR A 75 6.55 4.84 2.21
C TYR A 75 5.24 5.23 2.88
N LEU A 76 5.02 4.75 4.11
CA LEU A 76 3.99 5.19 5.04
C LEU A 76 4.67 5.41 6.39
N ASP A 77 4.53 6.62 6.94
CA ASP A 77 4.95 6.87 8.31
C ASP A 77 3.75 6.66 9.23
N MET A 78 3.83 5.71 10.15
CA MET A 78 2.69 5.33 10.99
C MET A 78 2.58 6.16 12.26
N ALA A 79 3.60 6.92 12.64
CA ALA A 79 3.57 7.73 13.87
C ALA A 79 2.39 8.73 13.85
N GLU A 80 2.29 9.53 12.79
CA GLU A 80 1.20 10.50 12.61
C GLU A 80 -0.18 9.82 12.45
N TYR A 81 -0.23 8.58 11.96
CA TYR A 81 -1.46 7.81 11.86
C TYR A 81 -1.98 7.42 13.24
N TRP A 82 -1.09 6.94 14.12
CA TRP A 82 -1.46 6.58 15.48
C TRP A 82 -1.93 7.80 16.26
N ASP A 83 -1.22 8.92 16.17
CA ASP A 83 -1.64 10.19 16.78
C ASP A 83 -3.03 10.64 16.29
N TRP A 84 -3.29 10.54 14.98
CA TRP A 84 -4.59 10.87 14.41
C TRP A 84 -5.69 9.93 14.93
N ARG A 85 -5.39 8.62 15.02
CA ARG A 85 -6.35 7.60 15.45
C ARG A 85 -6.71 7.74 16.92
N GLU A 86 -5.74 8.08 17.78
CA GLU A 86 -5.97 8.39 19.19
C GLU A 86 -6.85 9.65 19.36
N ARG A 87 -6.57 10.71 18.60
CA ARG A 87 -7.43 11.91 18.60
C ARG A 87 -8.87 11.61 18.19
N GLN A 88 -9.08 10.70 17.23
CA GLN A 88 -10.44 10.28 16.85
C GLN A 88 -11.12 9.46 17.94
N ALA A 89 -10.41 8.56 18.63
CA ALA A 89 -10.95 7.80 19.75
C ALA A 89 -11.38 8.72 20.90
N HIS A 90 -10.51 9.66 21.30
CA HIS A 90 -10.84 10.65 22.34
C HIS A 90 -11.98 11.58 21.95
N ALA A 91 -12.10 11.96 20.67
CA ALA A 91 -13.21 12.75 20.18
C ALA A 91 -14.54 11.98 20.19
N ALA A 92 -14.52 10.67 19.95
CA ALA A 92 -15.70 9.81 20.04
C ALA A 92 -16.16 9.67 21.50
N ASP A 93 -15.24 9.39 22.42
CA ASP A 93 -15.54 9.23 23.85
C ASP A 93 -16.14 10.51 24.46
N ASN A 94 -15.54 11.68 24.17
CA ASN A 94 -16.04 12.96 24.67
C ASN A 94 -17.42 13.34 24.10
N LYS A 95 -17.73 12.86 22.89
CA LYS A 95 -19.06 13.08 22.28
C LYS A 95 -20.12 12.19 22.94
N ILE A 96 -19.77 10.96 23.33
CA ILE A 96 -20.66 10.06 24.08
C ILE A 96 -20.93 10.64 25.49
N VAL A 97 -19.89 11.11 26.19
CA VAL A 97 -20.02 11.70 27.53
C VAL A 97 -20.83 13.00 27.53
N LYS A 98 -20.85 13.76 26.42
CA LYS A 98 -21.69 14.97 26.26
C LYS A 98 -23.14 14.70 25.88
N ILE A 99 -23.47 13.49 25.42
CA ILE A 99 -24.83 13.11 25.01
C ILE A 99 -25.59 12.45 26.17
N CYS A 100 -24.88 11.82 27.11
CA CYS A 100 -25.43 11.40 28.40
C CYS A 100 -25.55 12.57 29.38
#